data_AF-A0AAV2LVE3-F1
#
_entry.id   AF-A0AAV2LVE3-F1
#
_cell.length_a   1.000
_cell.length_b   1.000
_cell.length_c   1.000
_cell.angle_alpha   90.00
_cell.angle_beta   90.00
_cell.angle_gamma   90.00
#
_symmetry.space_group_name_H-M   'P 1'
#
loop_
_entity.id
_entity.type
_entity.pdbx_description
1 polymer ?
#
loop_
_entity_poly.entity_id
_entity_poly.type
_entity_poly.pdbx_seq_one_letter_code
_entity_poly.pdbx_strand_id
1 'polypeptide(L)'
;MGVNTYIVFFKMPLDADVPEASQGPSHQSLCGRCVAALASVSRGPSVVQQSTPVLLELISAAHTGSVQFTMEDVVLACHGLQRIADQVQVSEETEETGRCFHHLIIPRLLSLALQAALQAADVPRPSPLLEESVLTAMVPVINSSCSRLQPKFAEETASKAVSLFLNGDVSFLPDNSFPSQIQLLKGDCWRQSQMVCLLMGCVCAVPRAVEVPHQDELLSALEELSLSSSHTLSYTSAAKCYAGLVNKRTPGEALDSLVQRTVKRVCSELDNPKSGVRSQAFTLMIWVAKALLLRYHPLSATLTDKLFSLLDDPDLGSEAADGFSLLMSDSSDVLNRALHADVRIMYRQRFFTDNSSKLVQGFHAATGTDTEKEQLTDAIISLVIVL
;
A
#
# COMPACT_ATOMS: atom_id res chain seq x y z
N MET A 1 7.87 -15.32 17.88
CA MET A 1 6.76 -15.07 16.95
C MET A 1 7.06 -13.75 16.26
N GLY A 2 7.94 -13.82 15.25
CA GLY A 2 8.55 -12.65 14.60
C GLY A 2 7.93 -12.44 13.23
N VAL A 3 7.56 -11.20 12.97
CA VAL A 3 7.12 -10.69 11.68
C VAL A 3 8.38 -10.50 10.83
N ASN A 4 8.55 -11.29 9.78
CA ASN A 4 9.66 -11.15 8.82
C ASN A 4 9.14 -10.40 7.59
N THR A 5 9.44 -9.10 7.54
CA THR A 5 9.35 -8.29 6.33
C THR A 5 10.74 -8.33 5.69
N TYR A 6 10.88 -8.85 4.47
CA TYR A 6 12.18 -9.00 3.82
C TYR A 6 12.80 -7.63 3.49
N ILE A 7 14.06 -7.53 3.88
CA ILE A 7 14.98 -6.40 3.79
C ILE A 7 15.89 -6.64 2.57
N VAL A 8 16.12 -5.58 1.80
CA VAL A 8 17.08 -5.53 0.69
C VAL A 8 18.51 -5.76 1.20
N PHE A 9 19.24 -6.67 0.55
CA PHE A 9 20.63 -7.04 0.86
C PHE A 9 21.62 -5.89 0.58
N PHE A 10 22.40 -5.50 1.59
CA PHE A 10 23.74 -4.93 1.40
C PHE A 10 24.69 -5.55 2.43
N LYS A 11 25.79 -6.12 1.96
CA LYS A 11 26.81 -6.82 2.75
C LYS A 11 27.89 -5.81 3.16
N MET A 12 28.17 -5.68 4.45
CA MET A 12 29.39 -5.01 4.97
C MET A 12 30.03 -5.83 6.12
N PRO A 13 31.36 -5.75 6.30
CA PRO A 13 32.12 -6.68 7.15
C PRO A 13 32.24 -6.24 8.61
N LEU A 14 32.57 -7.24 9.44
CA LEU A 14 32.61 -7.30 10.91
C LEU A 14 33.60 -6.34 11.61
N ASP A 15 33.06 -5.72 12.67
CA ASP A 15 33.58 -5.24 13.96
C ASP A 15 35.06 -4.89 14.18
N ALA A 16 35.24 -3.68 14.76
CA ALA A 16 36.24 -3.41 15.79
C ALA A 16 35.62 -2.52 16.90
N ASP A 17 35.74 -2.99 18.14
CA ASP A 17 35.22 -2.45 19.40
C ASP A 17 35.57 -0.97 19.69
N VAL A 18 34.60 -0.20 20.19
CA VAL A 18 34.81 1.06 20.94
C VAL A 18 33.82 1.12 22.13
N PRO A 19 34.24 1.59 23.33
CA PRO A 19 33.52 1.33 24.58
C PRO A 19 32.35 2.29 24.84
N GLU A 20 31.34 1.75 25.55
CA GLU A 20 30.12 2.42 26.00
C GLU A 20 30.37 3.69 26.83
N ALA A 21 29.81 4.81 26.36
CA ALA A 21 29.61 6.00 27.17
C ALA A 21 28.12 6.14 27.52
N SER A 22 27.82 6.07 28.82
CA SER A 22 26.49 6.28 29.39
C SER A 22 25.95 7.69 29.07
N GLN A 23 25.00 7.79 28.14
CA GLN A 23 24.27 9.03 27.83
C GLN A 23 22.81 8.92 28.29
N GLY A 24 22.26 9.99 28.87
CA GLY A 24 20.85 10.08 29.25
C GLY A 24 19.90 9.86 28.06
N PRO A 25 18.59 9.68 28.29
CA PRO A 25 17.65 9.35 27.22
C PRO A 25 17.70 10.41 26.10
N SER A 26 18.02 9.98 24.88
CA SER A 26 17.99 10.84 23.70
C SER A 26 16.60 11.45 23.52
N HIS A 27 16.50 12.65 22.93
CA HIS A 27 15.22 13.32 22.66
C HIS A 27 14.21 12.40 21.95
N GLN A 28 14.69 11.61 21.00
CA GLN A 28 13.93 10.60 20.28
C GLN A 28 13.38 9.49 21.18
N SER A 29 14.18 8.99 22.13
CA SER A 29 13.72 7.98 23.10
C SER A 29 12.62 8.52 24.02
N LEU A 30 12.66 9.82 24.33
CA LEU A 30 11.60 10.49 25.09
C LEU A 30 10.33 10.66 24.25
N CYS A 31 10.46 11.15 23.01
CA CYS A 31 9.36 11.29 22.06
C CYS A 31 8.62 9.96 21.87
N GLY A 32 9.36 8.88 21.57
CA GLY A 32 8.78 7.54 21.41
C GLY A 32 8.04 7.04 22.65
N ARG A 33 8.56 7.28 23.86
CA ARG A 33 7.86 6.94 25.11
C ARG A 33 6.57 7.74 25.29
N CYS A 34 6.59 9.03 24.98
CA CYS A 34 5.42 9.90 25.08
C CYS A 34 4.33 9.47 24.08
N VAL A 35 4.68 9.22 22.82
CA VAL A 35 3.73 8.75 21.80
C VAL A 35 3.15 7.39 22.19
N ALA A 36 3.98 6.45 22.64
CA ALA A 36 3.51 5.13 23.08
C ALA A 36 2.57 5.23 24.30
N ALA A 37 2.90 6.07 25.28
CA ALA A 37 2.06 6.33 26.44
C ALA A 37 0.71 6.93 26.03
N LEU A 38 0.73 7.98 25.19
CA LEU A 38 -0.47 8.64 24.68
C LEU A 38 -1.37 7.65 23.92
N ALA A 39 -0.81 6.86 23.02
CA ALA A 39 -1.57 5.84 22.30
C ALA A 39 -2.17 4.78 23.24
N SER A 40 -1.45 4.39 24.30
CA SER A 40 -1.91 3.35 25.23
C SER A 40 -3.09 3.77 26.13
N VAL A 41 -3.20 5.06 26.45
CA VAL A 41 -4.28 5.63 27.27
C VAL A 41 -5.49 6.03 26.43
N SER A 42 -5.34 6.15 25.11
CA SER A 42 -6.36 6.63 24.18
C SER A 42 -7.33 5.53 23.77
N ARG A 43 -8.10 5.03 24.74
CA ARG A 43 -9.07 3.93 24.54
C ARG A 43 -10.53 4.38 24.45
N GLY A 44 -10.87 5.50 25.12
CA GLY A 44 -12.22 6.05 25.13
C GLY A 44 -12.36 7.23 24.15
N PRO A 45 -13.57 7.51 23.61
CA PRO A 45 -13.82 8.54 22.61
C PRO A 45 -13.28 9.92 23.00
N SER A 46 -13.50 10.32 24.26
CA SER A 46 -13.05 11.61 24.79
C SER A 46 -11.53 11.74 24.77
N VAL A 47 -10.81 10.68 25.16
CA VAL A 47 -9.34 10.68 25.15
C VAL A 47 -8.82 10.66 23.72
N VAL A 48 -9.42 9.85 22.83
CA VAL A 48 -9.08 9.81 21.41
C VAL A 48 -9.23 11.19 20.76
N GLN A 49 -10.31 11.90 21.07
CA GLN A 49 -10.56 13.24 20.53
C GLN A 49 -9.52 14.27 21.00
N GLN A 50 -8.89 14.07 22.16
CA GLN A 50 -7.86 14.96 22.70
C GLN A 50 -6.45 14.54 22.28
N SER A 51 -6.16 13.24 22.21
CA SER A 51 -4.85 12.70 21.87
C SER A 51 -4.51 12.82 20.39
N THR A 52 -5.50 12.59 19.52
CA THR A 52 -5.31 12.59 18.08
C THR A 52 -4.80 13.93 17.54
N PRO A 53 -5.39 15.09 17.91
CA PRO A 53 -4.85 16.39 17.53
C PRO A 53 -3.39 16.58 17.92
N VAL A 54 -2.96 16.10 19.09
CA VAL A 54 -1.56 16.26 19.55
C VAL A 54 -0.58 15.55 18.61
N LEU A 55 -0.91 14.35 18.15
CA LEU A 55 -0.07 13.61 17.20
C LEU A 55 -0.12 14.22 15.79
N LEU A 56 -1.28 14.73 15.36
CA LEU A 56 -1.41 15.43 14.08
C LEU A 56 -0.64 16.76 14.07
N GLU A 57 -0.62 17.48 15.19
CA GLU A 57 0.18 18.69 15.36
C GLU A 57 1.68 18.40 15.32
N LEU A 58 2.14 17.27 15.87
CA LEU A 58 3.53 16.84 15.73
C LEU A 58 3.90 16.65 14.24
N ILE A 59 3.06 15.94 13.48
CA ILE A 59 3.27 15.73 12.03
C ILE A 59 3.25 17.07 11.28
N SER A 60 2.32 17.96 11.62
CA SER A 60 2.20 19.32 11.05
C SER A 60 3.41 20.20 11.38
N ALA A 61 3.94 20.12 12.60
CA ALA A 61 5.12 20.86 13.03
C ALA A 61 6.38 20.41 12.28
N ALA A 62 6.51 19.10 12.03
CA ALA A 62 7.56 18.55 11.19
C ALA A 62 7.46 19.02 9.72
N HIS A 63 6.25 19.17 9.19
CA HIS A 63 6.03 19.71 7.85
C HIS A 63 6.40 21.20 7.72
N THR A 64 5.98 22.01 8.70
CA THR A 64 6.22 23.47 8.69
C THR A 64 7.64 23.85 9.09
N GLY A 65 8.41 22.92 9.67
CA GLY A 65 9.74 23.21 10.22
C GLY A 65 9.72 24.09 11.47
N SER A 66 8.54 24.24 12.10
CA SER A 66 8.36 25.06 13.31
C SER A 66 9.07 24.48 14.53
N VAL A 67 9.24 23.17 14.57
CA VAL A 67 9.97 22.43 15.61
C VAL A 67 10.90 21.41 14.94
N GLN A 68 12.07 21.16 15.53
CA GLN A 68 13.02 20.15 15.03
C GLN A 68 12.54 18.73 15.33
N PHE A 69 11.51 18.28 14.62
CA PHE A 69 11.12 16.88 14.57
C PHE A 69 11.84 16.18 13.42
N THR A 70 12.31 14.98 13.70
CA THR A 70 12.97 14.12 12.71
C THR A 70 11.93 13.31 11.92
N MET A 71 12.34 12.72 10.80
CA MET A 71 11.52 11.75 10.07
C MET A 71 11.06 10.61 10.98
N GLU A 72 11.93 10.14 11.88
CA GLU A 72 11.63 9.05 12.81
C GLU A 72 10.56 9.45 13.83
N ASP A 73 10.55 10.70 14.30
CA ASP A 73 9.49 11.23 15.17
C ASP A 73 8.13 11.23 14.47
N VAL A 74 8.11 11.58 13.16
CA VAL A 74 6.88 11.54 12.34
C VAL A 74 6.37 10.11 12.15
N VAL A 75 7.28 9.16 11.88
CA VAL A 75 6.93 7.73 11.78
C VAL A 75 6.39 7.21 13.12
N LEU A 76 7.00 7.59 14.24
CA LEU A 76 6.49 7.24 15.58
C LEU A 76 5.09 7.82 15.81
N ALA A 77 4.84 9.08 15.45
CA ALA A 77 3.52 9.69 15.55
C ALA A 77 2.47 8.96 14.70
N CYS A 78 2.83 8.54 13.48
CA CYS A 78 1.96 7.72 12.63
C CYS A 78 1.64 6.37 13.29
N HIS A 79 2.64 5.66 13.81
CA HIS A 79 2.40 4.41 14.56
C HIS A 79 1.54 4.64 15.81
N GLY A 80 1.69 5.78 16.48
CA GLY A 80 0.83 6.20 17.59
C GLY A 80 -0.63 6.33 17.15
N LEU A 81 -0.89 7.06 16.06
CA LEU A 81 -2.23 7.24 15.49
C LEU A 81 -2.82 5.90 15.01
N GLN A 82 -2.03 5.05 14.38
CA GLN A 82 -2.47 3.70 13.98
C GLN A 82 -2.90 2.91 15.21
N ARG A 83 -2.10 2.90 16.27
CA ARG A 83 -2.40 2.17 17.51
C ARG A 83 -3.68 2.70 18.18
N ILE A 84 -3.91 4.01 18.14
CA ILE A 84 -5.17 4.61 18.59
C ILE A 84 -6.34 4.04 17.76
N ALA A 85 -6.22 4.06 16.43
CA ALA A 85 -7.26 3.53 15.54
C ALA A 85 -7.53 2.02 15.77
N ASP A 86 -6.49 1.24 16.05
CA ASP A 86 -6.60 -0.21 16.26
C ASP A 86 -7.23 -0.61 17.61
N GLN A 87 -7.05 0.21 18.65
CA GLN A 87 -7.49 -0.10 20.00
C GLN A 87 -8.96 0.23 20.30
N VAL A 88 -9.60 1.02 19.44
CA VAL A 88 -11.01 1.40 19.61
C VAL A 88 -11.88 0.16 19.44
N GLN A 89 -12.59 -0.19 20.51
CA GLN A 89 -13.50 -1.33 20.54
C GLN A 89 -14.79 -1.00 19.76
N VAL A 90 -15.41 -2.03 19.19
CA VAL A 90 -16.66 -1.95 18.38
C VAL A 90 -17.90 -1.73 19.26
N SER A 91 -17.77 -1.16 20.47
CA SER A 91 -18.90 -0.86 21.35
C SER A 91 -19.68 0.37 20.85
N GLU A 92 -20.91 0.57 21.35
CA GLU A 92 -21.89 1.59 20.93
C GLU A 92 -21.36 3.04 20.83
N GLU A 93 -20.20 3.33 21.42
CA GLU A 93 -19.43 4.59 21.29
C GLU A 93 -18.71 4.75 19.93
N THR A 94 -18.88 3.82 18.98
CA THR A 94 -18.16 3.80 17.70
C THR A 94 -18.41 5.08 16.88
N GLU A 95 -19.56 5.74 17.00
CA GLU A 95 -19.94 6.85 16.12
C GLU A 95 -19.11 8.12 16.37
N GLU A 96 -18.79 8.45 17.62
CA GLU A 96 -17.93 9.60 17.95
C GLU A 96 -16.48 9.37 17.52
N THR A 97 -15.98 8.15 17.70
CA THR A 97 -14.65 7.80 17.21
C THR A 97 -14.58 7.75 15.69
N GLY A 98 -15.61 7.23 15.04
CA GLY A 98 -15.78 7.28 13.58
C GLY A 98 -15.82 8.73 13.06
N ARG A 99 -16.49 9.64 13.77
CA ARG A 99 -16.44 11.09 13.48
C ARG A 99 -15.01 11.64 13.57
N CYS A 100 -14.23 11.27 14.59
CA CYS A 100 -12.84 11.68 14.70
C CYS A 100 -12.01 11.18 13.51
N PHE A 101 -12.18 9.92 13.10
CA PHE A 101 -11.47 9.36 11.94
C PHE A 101 -11.85 10.07 10.63
N HIS A 102 -13.16 10.23 10.39
CA HIS A 102 -13.71 10.80 9.17
C HIS A 102 -13.47 12.32 9.04
N HIS A 103 -13.65 13.09 10.11
CA HIS A 103 -13.57 14.55 10.07
C HIS A 103 -12.18 15.11 10.41
N LEU A 104 -11.34 14.36 11.14
CA LEU A 104 -10.06 14.86 11.62
C LEU A 104 -8.87 14.08 11.05
N ILE A 105 -8.74 12.78 11.34
CA ILE A 105 -7.53 12.03 10.98
C ILE A 105 -7.31 11.97 9.48
N ILE A 106 -8.28 11.44 8.73
CA ILE A 106 -8.13 11.19 7.30
C ILE A 106 -7.96 12.51 6.53
N PRO A 107 -8.83 13.54 6.71
CA PRO A 107 -8.66 14.80 6.00
C PRO A 107 -7.36 15.51 6.35
N ARG A 108 -6.90 15.46 7.62
CA ARG A 108 -5.66 16.15 8.01
C ARG A 108 -4.43 15.48 7.42
N LEU A 109 -4.36 14.15 7.41
CA LEU A 109 -3.25 13.43 6.79
C LEU A 109 -3.19 13.66 5.27
N LEU A 110 -4.34 13.61 4.58
CA LEU A 110 -4.43 13.92 3.16
C LEU A 110 -4.03 15.38 2.86
N SER A 111 -4.48 16.33 3.69
CA SER A 111 -4.12 17.75 3.56
C SER A 111 -2.61 17.97 3.73
N LEU A 112 -2.00 17.42 4.79
CA LEU A 112 -0.57 17.56 5.04
C LEU A 112 0.29 16.93 3.93
N ALA A 113 -0.10 15.75 3.45
CA ALA A 113 0.56 15.10 2.31
C ALA A 113 0.41 15.91 1.02
N LEU A 114 -0.78 16.49 0.78
CA LEU A 114 -1.04 17.35 -0.38
C LEU A 114 -0.23 18.65 -0.31
N GLN A 115 -0.18 19.30 0.84
CA GLN A 115 0.63 20.49 1.07
C GLN A 115 2.11 20.19 0.78
N ALA A 116 2.63 19.07 1.29
CA ALA A 116 3.98 18.61 1.00
C ALA A 116 4.20 18.34 -0.50
N ALA A 117 3.25 17.68 -1.18
CA ALA A 117 3.35 17.35 -2.60
C ALA A 117 3.33 18.59 -3.50
N LEU A 118 2.65 19.65 -3.08
CA LEU A 118 2.52 20.91 -3.80
C LEU A 118 3.62 21.94 -3.47
N GLN A 119 4.49 21.67 -2.48
CA GLN A 119 5.62 22.55 -2.20
C GLN A 119 6.51 22.68 -3.45
N ALA A 120 6.90 23.92 -3.75
CA ALA A 120 7.77 24.22 -4.88
C ALA A 120 9.06 23.40 -4.83
N ALA A 121 9.59 23.05 -6.00
CA ALA A 121 10.85 22.30 -6.11
C ALA A 121 12.04 23.05 -5.50
N ASP A 122 11.96 24.39 -5.44
CA ASP A 122 13.04 25.29 -4.99
C ASP A 122 13.14 25.44 -3.46
N VAL A 123 12.30 24.75 -2.68
CA VAL A 123 12.40 24.78 -1.21
C VAL A 123 13.67 24.03 -0.79
N PRO A 124 14.59 24.65 -0.01
CA PRO A 124 15.90 24.07 0.33
C PRO A 124 15.86 22.72 1.03
N ARG A 125 14.74 22.40 1.69
CA ARG A 125 14.51 21.13 2.36
C ARG A 125 13.10 20.64 2.02
N PRO A 126 12.94 19.56 1.25
CA PRO A 126 11.63 18.97 1.02
C PRO A 126 11.03 18.53 2.35
N SER A 127 9.71 18.64 2.47
CA SER A 127 9.00 18.18 3.65
C SER A 127 9.30 16.70 3.92
N PRO A 128 9.55 16.29 5.18
CA PRO A 128 9.73 14.88 5.52
C PRO A 128 8.48 14.02 5.20
N LEU A 129 7.33 14.64 4.95
CA LEU A 129 6.10 13.96 4.56
C LEU A 129 6.13 13.40 3.13
N LEU A 130 7.11 13.79 2.31
CA LEU A 130 7.33 13.21 0.98
C LEU A 130 8.16 11.92 1.00
N GLU A 131 8.78 11.61 2.13
CA GLU A 131 9.63 10.45 2.28
C GLU A 131 8.79 9.18 2.28
N GLU A 132 9.24 8.17 1.54
CA GLU A 132 8.51 6.91 1.36
C GLU A 132 8.24 6.21 2.70
N SER A 133 9.17 6.26 3.66
CA SER A 133 9.01 5.69 5.00
C SER A 133 7.87 6.34 5.78
N VAL A 134 7.67 7.66 5.63
CA VAL A 134 6.60 8.41 6.29
C VAL A 134 5.26 8.14 5.62
N LEU A 135 5.19 8.19 4.29
CA LEU A 135 3.97 7.83 3.55
C LEU A 135 3.53 6.39 3.85
N THR A 136 4.48 5.45 3.88
CA THR A 136 4.23 4.06 4.26
C THR A 136 3.74 3.93 5.69
N ALA A 137 4.19 4.77 6.63
CA ALA A 137 3.68 4.80 8.00
C ALA A 137 2.28 5.44 8.11
N MET A 138 1.92 6.36 7.21
CA MET A 138 0.57 6.94 7.15
C MET A 138 -0.49 5.96 6.63
N VAL A 139 -0.12 5.06 5.71
CA VAL A 139 -1.06 4.09 5.11
C VAL A 139 -1.78 3.23 6.16
N PRO A 140 -1.10 2.60 7.14
CA PRO A 140 -1.75 1.88 8.23
C PRO A 140 -2.72 2.72 9.06
N VAL A 141 -2.45 4.02 9.25
CA VAL A 141 -3.35 4.93 9.98
C VAL A 141 -4.67 5.07 9.21
N ILE A 142 -4.59 5.35 7.91
CA ILE A 142 -5.77 5.48 7.03
C ILE A 142 -6.51 4.14 6.95
N ASN A 143 -5.79 3.04 6.74
CA ASN A 143 -6.35 1.68 6.69
C ASN A 143 -7.15 1.33 7.96
N SER A 144 -6.55 1.56 9.13
CA SER A 144 -7.17 1.24 10.43
C SER A 144 -8.37 2.14 10.70
N SER A 145 -8.28 3.41 10.29
CA SER A 145 -9.38 4.38 10.38
C SER A 145 -10.56 3.96 9.49
N CYS A 146 -10.32 3.74 8.20
CA CYS A 146 -11.33 3.41 7.19
C CYS A 146 -12.02 2.06 7.44
N SER A 147 -11.27 1.04 7.85
CA SER A 147 -11.80 -0.31 8.10
C SER A 147 -12.80 -0.39 9.25
N ARG A 148 -12.85 0.64 10.11
CA ARG A 148 -13.71 0.74 11.28
C ARG A 148 -14.81 1.79 11.16
N LEU A 149 -14.85 2.53 10.05
CA LEU A 149 -15.90 3.53 9.81
C LEU A 149 -17.27 2.85 9.69
N GLN A 150 -18.29 3.52 10.23
CA GLN A 150 -19.69 3.20 9.93
C GLN A 150 -19.96 3.36 8.44
N PRO A 151 -20.91 2.61 7.86
CA PRO A 151 -21.20 2.63 6.42
C PRO A 151 -21.37 4.05 5.86
N LYS A 152 -22.11 4.92 6.55
CA LYS A 152 -22.31 6.32 6.14
C LYS A 152 -20.99 7.09 6.02
N PHE A 153 -20.15 7.07 7.06
CA PHE A 153 -18.88 7.78 7.03
C PHE A 153 -17.87 7.14 6.07
N ALA A 154 -17.91 5.82 5.91
CA ALA A 154 -17.07 5.12 4.94
C ALA A 154 -17.41 5.51 3.49
N GLU A 155 -18.71 5.60 3.15
CA GLU A 155 -19.19 6.07 1.85
C GLU A 155 -18.77 7.53 1.60
N GLU A 156 -18.99 8.41 2.57
CA GLU A 156 -18.58 9.82 2.47
C GLU A 156 -17.06 9.99 2.36
N THR A 157 -16.27 9.23 3.13
CA THR A 157 -14.79 9.23 3.05
C THR A 157 -14.32 8.78 1.67
N ALA A 158 -14.84 7.65 1.17
CA ALA A 158 -14.48 7.13 -0.14
C ALA A 158 -14.84 8.14 -1.24
N SER A 159 -16.03 8.73 -1.19
CA SER A 159 -16.47 9.75 -2.13
C SER A 159 -15.55 10.97 -2.15
N LYS A 160 -15.24 11.53 -0.98
CA LYS A 160 -14.34 12.68 -0.84
C LYS A 160 -12.93 12.37 -1.34
N ALA A 161 -12.39 11.20 -0.99
CA ALA A 161 -11.07 10.77 -1.46
C ALA A 161 -11.05 10.55 -2.97
N VAL A 162 -12.05 9.89 -3.55
CA VAL A 162 -12.15 9.71 -5.01
C VAL A 162 -12.24 11.07 -5.71
N SER A 163 -13.07 11.99 -5.20
CA SER A 163 -13.21 13.35 -5.77
C SER A 163 -11.89 14.12 -5.73
N LEU A 164 -11.13 14.02 -4.64
CA LEU A 164 -9.78 14.63 -4.55
C LEU A 164 -8.83 14.07 -5.61
N PHE A 165 -8.76 12.75 -5.76
CA PHE A 165 -7.76 12.11 -6.62
C PHE A 165 -8.12 12.17 -8.11
N LEU A 166 -9.41 12.14 -8.47
CA LEU A 166 -9.87 12.27 -9.85
C LEU A 166 -10.03 13.73 -10.29
N ASN A 167 -10.58 14.58 -9.43
CA ASN A 167 -11.05 15.92 -9.79
C ASN A 167 -10.27 17.06 -9.09
N GLY A 168 -9.38 16.75 -8.15
CA GLY A 168 -8.67 17.77 -7.37
C GLY A 168 -9.57 18.53 -6.39
N ASP A 169 -10.68 17.93 -5.97
CA ASP A 169 -11.61 18.54 -5.00
C ASP A 169 -11.02 18.52 -3.58
N VAL A 170 -10.72 19.71 -3.08
CA VAL A 170 -10.12 19.95 -1.76
C VAL A 170 -11.13 20.44 -0.73
N SER A 171 -12.43 20.49 -1.05
CA SER A 171 -13.46 21.13 -0.22
C SER A 171 -13.61 20.52 1.18
N PHE A 172 -13.22 19.26 1.38
CA PHE A 172 -13.28 18.58 2.67
C PHE A 172 -11.97 18.64 3.47
N LEU A 173 -10.89 19.12 2.87
CA LEU A 173 -9.58 19.19 3.52
C LEU A 173 -9.52 20.41 4.46
N PRO A 174 -8.85 20.30 5.62
CA PRO A 174 -8.50 21.47 6.39
C PRO A 174 -7.48 22.28 5.59
N ASP A 175 -7.73 23.60 5.50
CA ASP A 175 -6.98 24.62 4.75
C ASP A 175 -7.48 24.87 3.31
N ASN A 176 -7.88 26.11 3.01
CA ASN A 176 -8.45 26.50 1.70
C ASN A 176 -7.41 27.10 0.73
N SER A 177 -6.12 27.03 1.06
CA SER A 177 -5.05 27.68 0.29
C SER A 177 -4.43 26.76 -0.77
N PHE A 178 -5.22 25.84 -1.32
CA PHE A 178 -4.77 24.95 -2.38
C PHE A 178 -4.95 25.61 -3.76
N PRO A 179 -4.04 25.35 -4.72
CA PRO A 179 -4.18 25.85 -6.08
C PRO A 179 -5.41 25.23 -6.76
N SER A 180 -6.00 25.97 -7.70
CA SER A 180 -6.99 25.42 -8.61
C SER A 180 -6.33 24.40 -9.55
N GLN A 181 -7.01 23.27 -9.81
CA GLN A 181 -6.58 22.20 -10.73
C GLN A 181 -5.43 21.32 -10.21
N ILE A 182 -5.72 20.50 -9.21
CA ILE A 182 -4.81 19.45 -8.71
C ILE A 182 -5.04 18.17 -9.52
N GLN A 183 -3.97 17.51 -9.97
CA GLN A 183 -4.03 16.26 -10.73
C GLN A 183 -3.16 15.18 -10.07
N LEU A 184 -3.75 14.43 -9.14
CA LEU A 184 -2.99 13.41 -8.39
C LEU A 184 -2.74 12.13 -9.19
N LEU A 185 -3.69 11.72 -10.05
CA LEU A 185 -3.57 10.47 -10.82
C LEU A 185 -3.12 10.66 -12.27
N LYS A 186 -3.14 11.89 -12.79
CA LYS A 186 -2.88 12.21 -14.20
C LYS A 186 -1.69 13.15 -14.42
N GLY A 187 -1.02 13.58 -13.34
CA GLY A 187 0.09 14.53 -13.41
C GLY A 187 1.46 13.85 -13.55
N ASP A 188 2.39 14.54 -14.20
CA ASP A 188 3.79 14.09 -14.38
C ASP A 188 4.63 14.22 -13.10
N CYS A 189 4.09 14.85 -12.05
CA CYS A 189 4.82 15.08 -10.81
C CYS A 189 4.76 13.86 -9.88
N TRP A 190 5.89 13.18 -9.71
CA TRP A 190 6.00 12.02 -8.81
C TRP A 190 5.59 12.34 -7.36
N ARG A 191 5.81 13.57 -6.89
CA ARG A 191 5.44 14.02 -5.54
C ARG A 191 3.93 13.94 -5.29
N GLN A 192 3.14 14.21 -6.33
CA GLN A 192 1.67 14.13 -6.29
C GLN A 192 1.20 12.70 -6.52
N SER A 193 1.74 12.01 -7.53
CA SER A 193 1.29 10.67 -7.88
C SER A 193 1.57 9.63 -6.80
N GLN A 194 2.64 9.78 -6.02
CA GLN A 194 2.93 8.87 -4.91
C GLN A 194 1.87 8.87 -3.82
N MET A 195 1.08 9.94 -3.70
CA MET A 195 -0.03 10.02 -2.74
C MET A 195 -1.11 8.96 -3.00
N VAL A 196 -1.10 8.28 -4.16
CA VAL A 196 -2.00 7.16 -4.46
C VAL A 196 -1.90 6.03 -3.42
N CYS A 197 -0.78 5.92 -2.69
CA CYS A 197 -0.66 5.02 -1.54
C CYS A 197 -1.68 5.34 -0.42
N LEU A 198 -2.02 6.62 -0.22
CA LEU A 198 -3.01 7.06 0.76
C LEU A 198 -4.44 6.83 0.23
N LEU A 199 -4.68 7.06 -1.07
CA LEU A 199 -5.95 6.72 -1.72
C LEU A 199 -6.29 5.25 -1.55
N MET A 200 -5.30 4.37 -1.71
CA MET A 200 -5.44 2.93 -1.51
C MET A 200 -6.11 2.62 -0.18
N GLY A 201 -5.70 3.25 0.92
CA GLY A 201 -6.35 3.04 2.22
C GLY A 201 -7.76 3.60 2.32
N CYS A 202 -8.07 4.68 1.61
CA CYS A 202 -9.41 5.27 1.58
C CYS A 202 -10.44 4.44 0.80
N VAL A 203 -10.02 3.60 -0.16
CA VAL A 203 -10.94 2.86 -1.04
C VAL A 203 -10.84 1.34 -0.90
N CYS A 204 -9.66 0.82 -0.57
CA CYS A 204 -9.47 -0.61 -0.37
C CYS A 204 -9.90 -1.05 1.03
N ALA A 205 -9.72 -0.21 2.06
CA ALA A 205 -10.02 -0.58 3.44
C ALA A 205 -11.48 -0.35 3.88
N VAL A 206 -12.36 0.22 3.04
CA VAL A 206 -13.78 0.41 3.42
C VAL A 206 -14.53 -0.92 3.51
N PRO A 207 -15.58 -1.05 4.35
CA PRO A 207 -16.41 -2.25 4.42
C PRO A 207 -16.97 -2.67 3.05
N ARG A 208 -17.17 -3.99 2.82
CA ARG A 208 -17.67 -4.51 1.53
C ARG A 208 -19.07 -4.01 1.14
N ALA A 209 -19.87 -3.56 2.10
CA ALA A 209 -21.20 -3.02 1.86
C ALA A 209 -21.16 -1.60 1.26
N VAL A 210 -19.99 -0.96 1.23
CA VAL A 210 -19.81 0.41 0.74
C VAL A 210 -19.34 0.35 -0.71
N GLU A 211 -20.14 0.94 -1.60
CA GLU A 211 -19.78 1.11 -2.99
C GLU A 211 -18.83 2.30 -3.15
N VAL A 212 -17.76 2.11 -3.92
CA VAL A 212 -16.82 3.19 -4.24
C VAL A 212 -17.37 3.97 -5.44
N PRO A 213 -17.61 5.28 -5.34
CA PRO A 213 -18.17 6.05 -6.45
C PRO A 213 -17.17 6.18 -7.60
N HIS A 214 -17.66 6.34 -8.83
CA HIS A 214 -16.84 6.49 -10.05
C HIS A 214 -15.78 5.39 -10.22
N GLN A 215 -16.05 4.16 -9.76
CA GLN A 215 -15.07 3.09 -9.68
C GLN A 215 -14.42 2.76 -11.04
N ASP A 216 -15.18 2.78 -12.14
CA ASP A 216 -14.63 2.49 -13.48
C ASP A 216 -13.65 3.56 -13.94
N GLU A 217 -13.95 4.84 -13.71
CA GLU A 217 -13.04 5.96 -14.02
C GLU A 217 -11.77 5.87 -13.16
N LEU A 218 -11.93 5.56 -11.87
CA LEU A 218 -10.81 5.37 -10.96
C LEU A 218 -9.93 4.20 -11.39
N LEU A 219 -10.51 3.05 -11.73
CA LEU A 219 -9.77 1.88 -12.20
C LEU A 219 -8.99 2.19 -13.49
N SER A 220 -9.59 2.92 -14.44
CA SER A 220 -8.87 3.37 -15.63
C SER A 220 -7.71 4.30 -15.28
N ALA A 221 -7.90 5.28 -14.38
CA ALA A 221 -6.83 6.18 -13.97
C ALA A 221 -5.69 5.44 -13.22
N LEU A 222 -6.02 4.47 -12.37
CA LEU A 222 -5.04 3.64 -11.66
C LEU A 222 -4.27 2.72 -12.61
N GLU A 223 -4.94 2.12 -13.60
CA GLU A 223 -4.29 1.30 -14.63
C GLU A 223 -3.30 2.16 -15.43
N GLU A 224 -3.71 3.34 -15.90
CA GLU A 224 -2.81 4.26 -16.61
C GLU A 224 -1.62 4.70 -15.74
N LEU A 225 -1.85 5.13 -14.50
CA LEU A 225 -0.76 5.53 -13.60
C LEU A 225 0.21 4.38 -13.31
N SER A 226 -0.31 3.16 -13.15
CA SER A 226 0.50 1.98 -12.89
C SER A 226 1.40 1.61 -14.07
N LEU A 227 1.04 1.99 -15.30
CA LEU A 227 1.81 1.67 -16.50
C LEU A 227 2.66 2.85 -17.00
N SER A 228 2.28 4.08 -16.71
CA SER A 228 2.96 5.28 -17.24
C SER A 228 4.00 5.88 -16.28
N SER A 229 3.86 5.67 -14.97
CA SER A 229 4.78 6.28 -14.01
C SER A 229 6.15 5.59 -13.98
N SER A 230 7.21 6.38 -13.87
CA SER A 230 8.57 5.90 -13.61
C SER A 230 8.90 5.80 -12.12
N HIS A 231 8.05 6.32 -11.24
CA HIS A 231 8.29 6.35 -9.80
C HIS A 231 7.75 5.10 -9.11
N THR A 232 8.64 4.33 -8.47
CA THR A 232 8.34 3.01 -7.88
C THR A 232 7.15 3.01 -6.93
N LEU A 233 7.14 3.91 -5.95
CA LEU A 233 6.03 3.99 -5.00
C LEU A 233 4.71 4.33 -5.70
N SER A 234 4.74 5.20 -6.72
CA SER A 234 3.54 5.61 -7.46
C SER A 234 2.93 4.45 -8.25
N TYR A 235 3.69 3.81 -9.15
CA TYR A 235 3.13 2.73 -9.96
C TYR A 235 2.77 1.49 -9.13
N THR A 236 3.56 1.18 -8.09
CA THR A 236 3.28 0.04 -7.21
C THR A 236 2.02 0.27 -6.39
N SER A 237 1.86 1.46 -5.82
CA SER A 237 0.67 1.80 -5.04
C SER A 237 -0.59 1.90 -5.92
N ALA A 238 -0.45 2.37 -7.17
CA ALA A 238 -1.54 2.36 -8.14
C ALA A 238 -1.96 0.92 -8.49
N ALA A 239 -1.00 0.04 -8.76
CA ALA A 239 -1.24 -1.39 -9.03
C ALA A 239 -1.91 -2.10 -7.83
N LYS A 240 -1.43 -1.85 -6.60
CA LYS A 240 -2.03 -2.36 -5.37
C LYS A 240 -3.47 -1.86 -5.19
N CYS A 241 -3.71 -0.56 -5.39
CA CYS A 241 -5.05 0.03 -5.29
C CYS A 241 -6.01 -0.56 -6.33
N TYR A 242 -5.56 -0.68 -7.59
CA TYR A 242 -6.32 -1.32 -8.66
C TYR A 242 -6.70 -2.76 -8.28
N ALA A 243 -5.72 -3.55 -7.84
CA ALA A 243 -5.92 -4.93 -7.42
C ALA A 243 -6.88 -5.06 -6.22
N GLY A 244 -6.78 -4.16 -5.24
CA GLY A 244 -7.68 -4.10 -4.08
C GLY A 244 -9.14 -3.86 -4.48
N LEU A 245 -9.38 -2.92 -5.40
CA LEU A 245 -10.71 -2.65 -5.94
C LEU A 245 -11.24 -3.82 -6.77
N VAL A 246 -10.42 -4.40 -7.65
CA VAL A 246 -10.77 -5.60 -8.44
C VAL A 246 -11.15 -6.77 -7.55
N ASN A 247 -10.41 -6.99 -6.45
CA ASN A 247 -10.70 -8.07 -5.51
C ASN A 247 -12.07 -7.91 -4.83
N LYS A 248 -12.41 -6.67 -4.45
CA LYS A 248 -13.67 -6.34 -3.76
C LYS A 248 -14.87 -6.19 -4.70
N ARG A 249 -14.65 -6.00 -6.00
CA ARG A 249 -15.72 -5.81 -6.98
C ARG A 249 -16.65 -7.03 -7.03
N THR A 250 -17.94 -6.78 -7.17
CA THR A 250 -18.96 -7.82 -7.30
C THR A 250 -18.67 -8.74 -8.49
N PRO A 251 -18.79 -10.06 -8.35
CA PRO A 251 -18.65 -10.99 -9.47
C PRO A 251 -19.67 -10.69 -10.58
N GLY A 252 -19.27 -10.88 -11.84
CA GLY A 252 -20.14 -10.72 -13.01
C GLY A 252 -19.38 -10.31 -14.27
N GLU A 253 -20.10 -10.23 -15.39
CA GLU A 253 -19.53 -9.97 -16.72
C GLU A 253 -18.72 -8.67 -16.80
N ALA A 254 -19.12 -7.63 -16.06
CA ALA A 254 -18.40 -6.36 -16.00
C ALA A 254 -16.99 -6.52 -15.42
N LEU A 255 -16.85 -7.32 -14.36
CA LEU A 255 -15.56 -7.63 -13.76
C LEU A 255 -14.71 -8.51 -14.68
N ASP A 256 -15.31 -9.54 -15.28
CA ASP A 256 -14.63 -10.44 -16.20
C ASP A 256 -14.07 -9.66 -17.41
N SER A 257 -14.89 -8.78 -17.99
CA SER A 257 -14.50 -7.94 -19.12
C SER A 257 -13.38 -6.96 -18.77
N LEU A 258 -13.43 -6.35 -17.58
CA LEU A 258 -12.37 -5.47 -17.08
C LEU A 258 -11.06 -6.25 -16.96
N VAL A 259 -11.08 -7.38 -16.23
CA VAL A 259 -9.88 -8.17 -15.97
C VAL A 259 -9.30 -8.71 -17.27
N GLN A 260 -10.12 -9.23 -18.19
CA GLN A 260 -9.63 -9.69 -19.50
C GLN A 260 -8.95 -8.59 -20.29
N ARG A 261 -9.48 -7.37 -20.27
CA ARG A 261 -8.87 -6.21 -20.94
C ARG A 261 -7.51 -5.86 -20.34
N THR A 262 -7.43 -5.79 -19.01
CA THR A 262 -6.18 -5.50 -18.30
C THR A 262 -5.16 -6.61 -18.51
N VAL A 263 -5.55 -7.89 -18.40
CA VAL A 263 -4.69 -9.05 -18.68
C VAL A 263 -4.12 -8.96 -20.09
N LYS A 264 -4.97 -8.70 -21.10
CA LYS A 264 -4.52 -8.55 -22.48
C LYS A 264 -3.48 -7.43 -22.64
N ARG A 265 -3.72 -6.28 -22.01
CA ARG A 265 -2.82 -5.13 -22.04
C ARG A 265 -1.48 -5.45 -21.38
N VAL A 266 -1.46 -5.92 -20.15
CA VAL A 266 -0.21 -6.23 -19.44
C VAL A 266 0.58 -7.33 -20.13
N CYS A 267 -0.08 -8.39 -20.63
CA CYS A 267 0.60 -9.43 -21.39
C CYS A 267 1.26 -8.87 -22.65
N SER A 268 0.58 -7.98 -23.39
CA SER A 268 1.16 -7.36 -24.58
C SER A 268 2.40 -6.50 -24.30
N GLU A 269 2.46 -5.82 -23.16
CA GLU A 269 3.65 -5.07 -22.75
C GLU A 269 4.78 -6.01 -22.32
N LEU A 270 4.46 -7.08 -21.58
CA LEU A 270 5.42 -8.07 -21.11
C LEU A 270 6.04 -8.89 -22.25
N ASP A 271 5.25 -9.22 -23.27
CA ASP A 271 5.66 -9.97 -24.46
C ASP A 271 6.50 -9.14 -25.42
N ASN A 272 6.60 -7.82 -25.22
CA ASN A 272 7.40 -6.92 -26.03
C ASN A 272 8.72 -6.59 -25.30
N PRO A 273 9.87 -7.19 -25.68
CA PRO A 273 11.15 -6.93 -25.03
C PRO A 273 11.63 -5.47 -25.15
N LYS A 274 11.06 -4.70 -26.09
CA LYS A 274 11.39 -3.28 -26.28
C LYS A 274 10.46 -2.34 -25.51
N SER A 275 9.48 -2.86 -24.79
CA SER A 275 8.59 -2.02 -24.00
C SER A 275 9.38 -1.34 -22.88
N GLY A 276 9.24 -0.01 -22.75
CA GLY A 276 9.86 0.74 -21.67
C GLY A 276 9.13 0.60 -20.33
N VAL A 277 8.01 -0.14 -20.31
CA VAL A 277 7.12 -0.27 -19.15
C VAL A 277 6.95 -1.72 -18.69
N ARG A 278 7.89 -2.61 -19.05
CA ARG A 278 7.83 -4.04 -18.69
C ARG A 278 7.75 -4.26 -17.17
N SER A 279 8.55 -3.57 -16.38
CA SER A 279 8.55 -3.69 -14.91
C SER A 279 7.24 -3.18 -14.29
N GLN A 280 6.68 -2.09 -14.82
CA GLN A 280 5.37 -1.57 -14.45
C GLN A 280 4.26 -2.56 -14.78
N ALA A 281 4.26 -3.09 -16.00
CA ALA A 281 3.29 -4.09 -16.45
C ALA A 281 3.37 -5.37 -15.62
N PHE A 282 4.59 -5.81 -15.27
CA PHE A 282 4.81 -6.94 -14.37
C PHE A 282 4.22 -6.66 -12.98
N THR A 283 4.48 -5.47 -12.42
CA THR A 283 3.95 -5.05 -11.12
C THR A 283 2.42 -5.04 -11.12
N LEU A 284 1.78 -4.45 -12.13
CA LEU A 284 0.32 -4.49 -12.24
C LEU A 284 -0.18 -5.94 -12.37
N MET A 285 0.44 -6.73 -13.24
CA MET A 285 0.07 -8.12 -13.47
C MET A 285 0.11 -8.95 -12.18
N ILE A 286 1.18 -8.85 -11.38
CA ILE A 286 1.34 -9.70 -10.18
C ILE A 286 0.36 -9.30 -9.07
N TRP A 287 0.04 -8.01 -8.90
CA TRP A 287 -0.97 -7.57 -7.95
C TRP A 287 -2.38 -7.99 -8.39
N VAL A 288 -2.70 -7.91 -9.68
CA VAL A 288 -3.96 -8.45 -10.23
C VAL A 288 -4.02 -9.97 -10.04
N ALA A 289 -2.93 -10.69 -10.32
CA ALA A 289 -2.85 -12.13 -10.10
C ALA A 289 -3.14 -12.48 -8.64
N LYS A 290 -2.54 -11.75 -7.69
CA LYS A 290 -2.81 -11.91 -6.25
C LYS A 290 -4.29 -11.67 -5.93
N ALA A 291 -4.85 -10.54 -6.37
CA ALA A 291 -6.25 -10.21 -6.14
C ALA A 291 -7.23 -11.29 -6.62
N LEU A 292 -6.97 -11.87 -7.79
CA LEU A 292 -7.78 -12.93 -8.38
C LEU A 292 -7.56 -14.29 -7.69
N LEU A 293 -6.32 -14.61 -7.34
CA LEU A 293 -5.96 -15.83 -6.62
C LEU A 293 -6.67 -15.90 -5.26
N LEU A 294 -6.61 -14.80 -4.48
CA LEU A 294 -7.20 -14.73 -3.15
C LEU A 294 -8.71 -14.96 -3.15
N ARG A 295 -9.41 -14.66 -4.26
CA ARG A 295 -10.87 -14.84 -4.41
C ARG A 295 -11.28 -16.03 -5.28
N TYR A 296 -10.34 -16.87 -5.72
CA TYR A 296 -10.58 -18.03 -6.60
C TYR A 296 -11.19 -17.69 -7.96
N HIS A 297 -10.78 -16.56 -8.55
CA HIS A 297 -11.24 -16.19 -9.87
C HIS A 297 -10.54 -17.03 -10.97
N PRO A 298 -11.25 -17.58 -11.97
CA PRO A 298 -10.66 -18.48 -12.99
C PRO A 298 -9.46 -17.90 -13.76
N LEU A 299 -9.48 -16.59 -14.06
CA LEU A 299 -8.37 -15.91 -14.75
C LEU A 299 -7.07 -15.84 -13.92
N SER A 300 -7.08 -16.22 -12.64
CA SER A 300 -5.84 -16.35 -11.86
C SER A 300 -4.90 -17.39 -12.47
N ALA A 301 -5.45 -18.47 -13.07
CA ALA A 301 -4.65 -19.51 -13.72
C ALA A 301 -3.87 -18.93 -14.91
N THR A 302 -4.52 -18.14 -15.77
CA THR A 302 -3.88 -17.48 -16.91
C THR A 302 -2.73 -16.58 -16.51
N LEU A 303 -2.92 -15.77 -15.46
CA LEU A 303 -1.85 -14.90 -14.94
C LEU A 303 -0.72 -15.68 -14.27
N THR A 304 -1.06 -16.80 -13.61
CA THR A 304 -0.05 -17.69 -13.01
C THR A 304 0.78 -18.37 -14.10
N ASP A 305 0.15 -18.85 -15.18
CA ASP A 305 0.86 -19.42 -16.34
C ASP A 305 1.74 -18.36 -17.01
N LYS A 306 1.27 -17.10 -17.09
CA LYS A 306 2.10 -16.00 -17.55
C LYS A 306 3.32 -15.77 -16.64
N LEU A 307 3.15 -15.80 -15.32
CA LEU A 307 4.25 -15.71 -14.36
C LEU A 307 5.28 -16.83 -14.57
N PHE A 308 4.83 -18.07 -14.77
CA PHE A 308 5.70 -19.20 -15.12
C PHE A 308 6.50 -18.93 -16.40
N SER A 309 5.86 -18.42 -17.44
CA SER A 309 6.55 -18.13 -18.71
C SER A 309 7.62 -17.04 -18.61
N LEU A 310 7.59 -16.23 -17.54
CA LEU A 310 8.55 -15.15 -17.31
C LEU A 310 9.77 -15.61 -16.50
N LEU A 311 9.78 -16.82 -15.94
CA LEU A 311 10.94 -17.34 -15.20
C LEU A 311 12.18 -17.43 -16.09
N ASP A 312 12.01 -17.76 -17.37
CA ASP A 312 13.10 -17.84 -18.34
C ASP A 312 13.41 -16.47 -19.00
N ASP A 313 12.71 -15.40 -18.60
CA ASP A 313 12.92 -14.07 -19.16
C ASP A 313 14.23 -13.46 -18.62
N PRO A 314 15.12 -12.95 -19.50
CA PRO A 314 16.42 -12.45 -19.08
C PRO A 314 16.33 -11.19 -18.20
N ASP A 315 15.25 -10.40 -18.33
CA ASP A 315 15.10 -9.13 -17.61
C ASP A 315 14.15 -9.27 -16.41
N LEU A 316 13.18 -10.19 -16.47
CA LEU A 316 12.11 -10.32 -15.47
C LEU A 316 12.13 -11.64 -14.70
N GLY A 317 13.04 -12.58 -15.00
CA GLY A 317 13.07 -13.90 -14.36
C GLY A 317 13.24 -13.84 -12.84
N SER A 318 14.04 -12.89 -12.34
CA SER A 318 14.22 -12.67 -10.90
C SER A 318 12.94 -12.15 -10.26
N GLU A 319 12.33 -11.11 -10.85
CA GLU A 319 11.07 -10.55 -10.39
C GLU A 319 9.93 -11.57 -10.48
N ALA A 320 9.96 -12.46 -11.47
CA ALA A 320 9.01 -13.55 -11.62
C ALA A 320 9.12 -14.56 -10.47
N ALA A 321 10.35 -14.93 -10.07
CA ALA A 321 10.59 -15.78 -8.90
C ALA A 321 10.08 -15.11 -7.61
N ASP A 322 10.42 -13.84 -7.38
CA ASP A 322 9.91 -13.04 -6.26
C ASP A 322 8.37 -12.91 -6.28
N GLY A 323 7.78 -12.90 -7.48
CA GLY A 323 6.35 -12.89 -7.69
C GLY A 323 5.64 -14.06 -7.00
N PHE A 324 6.24 -15.27 -6.99
CA PHE A 324 5.66 -16.40 -6.24
C PHE A 324 5.66 -16.16 -4.73
N SER A 325 6.75 -15.60 -4.18
CA SER A 325 6.80 -15.19 -2.78
C SER A 325 5.73 -14.14 -2.47
N LEU A 326 5.53 -13.17 -3.37
CA LEU A 326 4.48 -12.17 -3.23
C LEU A 326 3.07 -12.78 -3.24
N LEU A 327 2.79 -13.74 -4.12
CA LEU A 327 1.48 -14.41 -4.17
C LEU A 327 1.19 -15.18 -2.88
N MET A 328 2.20 -15.81 -2.29
CA MET A 328 2.06 -16.66 -1.11
C MET A 328 2.07 -15.86 0.20
N SER A 329 2.76 -14.72 0.26
CA SER A 329 2.87 -13.89 1.47
C SER A 329 1.62 -13.06 1.75
N ASP A 330 1.33 -12.79 3.03
CA ASP A 330 0.31 -11.80 3.39
C ASP A 330 0.81 -10.37 3.10
N SER A 331 -0.10 -9.48 2.70
CA SER A 331 0.19 -8.05 2.52
C SER A 331 -0.52 -7.24 3.61
N SER A 332 0.22 -6.42 4.33
CA SER A 332 -0.31 -5.63 5.47
C SER A 332 -1.12 -4.41 5.02
N ASP A 333 -0.80 -3.86 3.86
CA ASP A 333 -1.30 -2.60 3.34
C ASP A 333 -2.51 -2.73 2.41
N VAL A 334 -2.69 -3.88 1.78
CA VAL A 334 -3.82 -4.18 0.87
C VAL A 334 -4.12 -5.69 0.83
N LEU A 335 -5.27 -6.08 0.26
CA LEU A 335 -5.62 -7.49 -0.03
C LEU A 335 -5.60 -8.43 1.19
N ASN A 336 -5.97 -7.93 2.36
CA ASN A 336 -6.11 -8.74 3.57
C ASN A 336 -7.50 -8.58 4.19
N ARG A 337 -7.87 -9.53 5.06
CA ARG A 337 -9.21 -9.60 5.66
C ARG A 337 -9.52 -8.42 6.60
N ALA A 338 -8.50 -7.87 7.27
CA ALA A 338 -8.68 -6.71 8.15
C ALA A 338 -9.10 -5.47 7.34
N LEU A 339 -8.73 -5.41 6.06
CA LEU A 339 -9.13 -4.38 5.10
C LEU A 339 -10.34 -4.81 4.25
N HIS A 340 -11.14 -5.76 4.71
CA HIS A 340 -12.37 -6.22 4.07
C HIS A 340 -12.20 -6.85 2.67
N ALA A 341 -10.98 -7.22 2.28
CA ALA A 341 -10.72 -7.91 1.00
C ALA A 341 -11.34 -9.32 0.97
N ASP A 342 -11.65 -9.83 -0.23
CA ASP A 342 -12.09 -11.21 -0.48
C ASP A 342 -10.91 -12.18 -0.52
N VAL A 343 -10.68 -12.82 0.63
CA VAL A 343 -9.54 -13.71 0.87
C VAL A 343 -10.03 -15.08 1.36
N ARG A 344 -9.96 -16.07 0.48
CA ARG A 344 -10.25 -17.48 0.77
C ARG A 344 -9.14 -18.08 1.63
N ILE A 345 -9.49 -18.81 2.69
CA ILE A 345 -8.51 -19.30 3.68
C ILE A 345 -7.50 -20.27 3.08
N MET A 346 -7.96 -21.17 2.23
CA MET A 346 -7.13 -22.25 1.66
C MET A 346 -6.48 -21.87 0.33
N TYR A 347 -6.30 -20.59 0.04
CA TYR A 347 -5.79 -20.19 -1.27
C TYR A 347 -4.36 -20.69 -1.52
N ARG A 348 -3.53 -20.72 -0.47
CA ARG A 348 -2.16 -21.25 -0.51
C ARG A 348 -2.14 -22.74 -0.84
N GLN A 349 -2.95 -23.53 -0.13
CA GLN A 349 -3.07 -24.98 -0.37
C GLN A 349 -3.52 -25.27 -1.79
N ARG A 350 -4.57 -24.59 -2.25
CA ARG A 350 -5.07 -24.73 -3.63
C ARG A 350 -4.00 -24.36 -4.65
N PHE A 351 -3.35 -23.20 -4.48
CA PHE A 351 -2.30 -22.75 -5.38
C PHE A 351 -1.15 -23.76 -5.46
N PHE A 352 -0.74 -24.33 -4.34
CA PHE A 352 0.29 -25.37 -4.31
C PHE A 352 -0.14 -26.65 -5.03
N THR A 353 -1.35 -27.15 -4.74
CA THR A 353 -1.87 -28.35 -5.43
C THR A 353 -1.93 -28.15 -6.94
N ASP A 354 -2.32 -26.96 -7.39
CA ASP A 354 -2.51 -26.68 -8.82
C ASP A 354 -1.18 -26.44 -9.57
N ASN A 355 -0.11 -26.01 -8.88
CA ASN A 355 1.12 -25.52 -9.53
C ASN A 355 2.42 -26.23 -9.14
N SER A 356 2.45 -27.02 -8.07
CA SER A 356 3.66 -27.71 -7.60
C SER A 356 4.28 -28.63 -8.67
N SER A 357 3.47 -29.36 -9.42
CA SER A 357 3.96 -30.24 -10.49
C SER A 357 4.60 -29.46 -11.64
N LYS A 358 4.10 -28.27 -11.97
CA LYS A 358 4.66 -27.41 -13.02
C LYS A 358 6.06 -26.92 -12.66
N LEU A 359 6.26 -26.50 -11.41
CA LEU A 359 7.57 -26.08 -10.91
C LEU A 359 8.60 -27.21 -10.94
N VAL A 360 8.22 -28.40 -10.46
CA VAL A 360 9.11 -29.57 -10.44
C VAL A 360 9.47 -29.98 -11.87
N GLN A 361 8.50 -29.99 -12.79
CA GLN A 361 8.76 -30.28 -14.20
C GLN A 361 9.65 -29.24 -14.85
N GLY A 362 9.42 -27.94 -14.60
CA GLY A 362 10.27 -26.84 -15.07
C GLY A 362 11.71 -26.98 -14.58
N PHE A 363 11.91 -27.24 -13.28
CA PHE A 363 13.23 -27.45 -12.69
C PHE A 363 14.01 -28.60 -13.32
N HIS A 364 13.34 -29.71 -13.63
CA HIS A 364 13.97 -30.84 -14.30
C HIS A 364 14.25 -30.58 -15.79
N ALA A 365 13.43 -29.75 -16.43
CA ALA A 365 13.59 -29.38 -17.83
C ALA A 365 14.66 -28.29 -18.05
N ALA A 366 14.98 -27.49 -17.04
CA ALA A 366 15.98 -26.43 -17.09
C ALA A 366 17.38 -26.98 -17.44
N THR A 367 17.80 -26.75 -18.69
CA THR A 367 19.08 -27.24 -19.24
C THR A 367 20.25 -26.28 -18.95
N GLY A 368 20.51 -26.00 -17.68
CA GLY A 368 21.88 -25.75 -17.20
C GLY A 368 22.41 -24.31 -17.11
N THR A 369 21.59 -23.26 -17.18
CA THR A 369 21.99 -21.96 -16.61
C THR A 369 21.73 -22.01 -15.10
N ASP A 370 22.77 -21.81 -14.28
CA ASP A 370 22.63 -21.84 -12.82
C ASP A 370 21.56 -20.86 -12.32
N THR A 371 21.37 -19.74 -13.04
CA THR A 371 20.38 -18.70 -12.75
C THR A 371 18.92 -19.14 -12.91
N GLU A 372 18.58 -19.89 -13.97
CA GLU A 372 17.21 -20.38 -14.20
C GLU A 372 16.82 -21.40 -13.12
N LYS A 373 17.77 -22.28 -12.77
CA LYS A 373 17.59 -23.25 -11.67
C LYS A 373 17.48 -22.56 -10.31
N GLU A 374 18.22 -21.49 -10.07
CA GLU A 374 18.14 -20.69 -8.85
C GLU A 374 16.75 -20.04 -8.72
N GLN A 375 16.26 -19.37 -9.77
CA GLN A 375 14.92 -18.76 -9.81
C GLN A 375 13.80 -19.78 -9.58
N LEU A 376 13.88 -20.95 -10.23
CA LEU A 376 12.94 -22.05 -10.00
C LEU A 376 13.03 -22.59 -8.57
N THR A 377 14.22 -22.65 -7.99
CA THR A 377 14.43 -23.07 -6.60
C THR A 377 13.78 -22.08 -5.63
N ASP A 378 13.96 -20.78 -5.84
CA ASP A 378 13.35 -19.73 -5.02
C ASP A 378 11.83 -19.73 -5.10
N ALA A 379 11.28 -19.97 -6.30
CA ALA A 379 9.84 -20.15 -6.48
C ALA A 379 9.34 -21.39 -5.71
N ILE A 380 10.02 -22.53 -5.81
CA ILE A 380 9.68 -23.76 -5.06
C ILE A 380 9.73 -23.51 -3.55
N ILE A 381 10.80 -22.89 -3.05
CA ILE A 381 10.98 -22.57 -1.63
C ILE A 381 9.82 -21.67 -1.15
N SER A 382 9.45 -20.67 -1.94
CA SER A 382 8.33 -19.76 -1.64
C SER A 382 7.00 -20.48 -1.53
N LEU A 383 6.76 -21.51 -2.35
CA LEU A 383 5.55 -22.33 -2.24
C LEU A 383 5.56 -23.25 -1.02
N VAL A 384 6.72 -23.79 -0.63
CA VAL A 384 6.84 -24.78 0.44
C VAL A 384 6.85 -24.13 1.82
N ILE A 385 7.53 -22.99 2.00
CA ILE A 385 7.62 -22.29 3.31
C ILE A 385 6.26 -21.82 3.83
N VAL A 386 5.31 -21.59 2.93
CA VAL A 386 4.05 -20.91 3.23
C VAL A 386 2.85 -21.87 3.39
N LEU A 387 3.08 -23.18 3.27
CA LEU A 387 2.12 -24.25 3.60
C LEU A 387 2.37 -24.79 5.00
#